data_AF-A0A855MM85-F1
#
_entry.id   AF-A0A855MM85-F1
#
_cell.length_a   1.000
_cell.length_b   1.000
_cell.length_c   1.000
_cell.angle_alpha   90.00
_cell.angle_beta   90.00
_cell.angle_gamma   90.00
#
_symmetry.space_group_name_H-M   'P 1'
#
loop_
_entity.id
_entity.type
_entity.pdbx_description
1 polymer ?
#
loop_
_entity_poly.entity_id
_entity_poly.type
_entity_poly.pdbx_seq_one_letter_code
_entity_poly.pdbx_strand_id
1 'polypeptide(L)'
;MKRFYYVFLLLVVSMFLFTSCALQEIEIKADPTLQVPIAKESITMYDLVDTEDIVISLSESFGEDATVTHKSDNPLTYGVDLKIFDGQEILDEIAPGQSDFSSVPAGPYDLVTSDASLTLVSLGGTTFGPLEEISLTSLPATLVVTGISDPSYVTIEATLSTSSTSTLISSGEEFNLGPLFNEYSKIYLEEMTITFNSSLSPDDSPTIKLLVDIPFEFTITEDLELYTNKDEVGDEDIFGRSGEDSDDLSDILDGIESFKLHMDYDNTTGLHLKMEVQGWDVEKNQPTESEPVTREITVGEGKTVEFDLTGFIEDMKNTVPFNLVFTVKLPPSEYSLNMDGSLDLSLWLDLDTDLAIPITSRAQ
;
A
#
# COMPACT_ATOMS: atom_id res chain seq x y z
N MET A 1 -36.19 51.65 11.60
CA MET A 1 -35.90 50.56 12.56
C MET A 1 -34.98 51.03 13.70
N LYS A 2 -35.33 52.09 14.45
CA LYS A 2 -34.52 52.60 15.58
C LYS A 2 -35.27 52.66 16.91
N ARG A 3 -36.52 52.18 16.97
CA ARG A 3 -37.34 52.16 18.20
C ARG A 3 -37.39 50.78 18.89
N PHE A 4 -37.05 49.70 18.18
CA PHE A 4 -37.02 48.34 18.75
C PHE A 4 -35.77 48.09 19.62
N TYR A 5 -34.62 48.65 19.22
CA TYR A 5 -33.36 48.58 19.99
C TYR A 5 -33.44 49.29 21.34
N TYR A 6 -34.14 50.43 21.43
CA TYR A 6 -34.28 51.15 22.71
C TYR A 6 -35.20 50.43 23.70
N VAL A 7 -36.23 49.72 23.23
CA VAL A 7 -37.13 48.96 24.11
C VAL A 7 -36.45 47.69 24.63
N PHE A 8 -35.64 47.02 23.80
CA PHE A 8 -34.87 45.84 24.23
C PHE A 8 -33.73 46.24 25.19
N LEU A 9 -33.04 47.35 24.94
CA LEU A 9 -32.03 47.90 25.85
C LEU A 9 -32.65 48.33 27.20
N LEU A 10 -33.86 48.91 27.20
CA LEU A 10 -34.56 49.28 28.44
C LEU A 10 -35.07 48.05 29.21
N LEU A 11 -35.46 46.98 28.52
CA LEU A 11 -35.88 45.72 29.15
C LEU A 11 -34.68 45.03 29.82
N VAL A 12 -33.53 44.96 29.13
CA VAL A 12 -32.29 44.42 29.68
C VAL A 12 -31.80 45.27 30.87
N VAL A 13 -31.79 46.60 30.76
CA VAL A 13 -31.38 47.49 31.87
C VAL A 13 -32.39 47.46 33.04
N SER A 14 -33.68 47.22 32.79
CA SER A 14 -34.68 47.06 33.86
C SER A 14 -34.59 45.71 34.59
N MET A 15 -34.12 44.68 33.90
CA MET A 15 -33.93 43.34 34.48
C MET A 15 -32.66 43.28 35.36
N PHE A 16 -31.73 44.24 35.18
CA PHE A 16 -30.57 44.45 36.05
C PHE A 16 -30.86 45.26 37.34
N LEU A 17 -32.05 45.85 37.51
CA LEU A 17 -32.36 46.71 38.66
C LEU A 17 -33.23 46.05 39.74
N PHE A 18 -33.64 44.80 39.58
CA PHE A 18 -34.51 44.11 40.54
C PHE A 18 -34.10 42.66 40.85
N THR A 19 -32.84 42.43 41.22
CA THR A 19 -32.45 41.28 42.08
C THR A 19 -31.11 41.57 42.77
N SER A 20 -31.12 42.57 43.66
CA SER A 20 -30.05 42.77 44.65
C SER A 20 -30.18 41.75 45.79
N CYS A 21 -30.02 40.47 45.48
CA CYS A 21 -29.80 39.40 46.45
C CYS A 21 -28.76 38.44 45.87
N ALA A 22 -27.53 38.56 46.39
CA ALA A 22 -26.46 37.57 46.37
C ALA A 22 -26.44 36.61 45.17
N LEU A 23 -25.99 37.11 44.02
CA LEU A 23 -25.46 36.25 42.97
C LEU A 23 -23.94 36.19 43.19
N GLN A 24 -23.48 35.12 43.83
CA GLN A 24 -22.08 34.98 44.25
C GLN A 24 -21.22 34.40 43.11
N GLU A 25 -21.83 33.66 42.20
CA GLU A 25 -21.24 33.13 40.96
C GLU A 25 -22.31 33.16 39.85
N ILE A 26 -21.90 33.56 38.64
CA ILE A 26 -22.64 33.31 37.41
C ILE A 26 -21.89 32.18 36.71
N GLU A 27 -22.49 31.01 36.68
CA GLU A 27 -22.03 29.90 35.83
C GLU A 27 -22.68 30.06 34.47
N ILE A 28 -21.88 30.38 33.44
CA ILE A 28 -22.33 30.28 32.06
C ILE A 28 -22.01 28.86 31.62
N LYS A 29 -23.04 28.01 31.59
CA LYS A 29 -22.98 26.74 30.85
C LYS A 29 -23.14 27.06 29.38
N ALA A 30 -22.06 26.91 28.64
CA ALA A 30 -22.07 26.86 27.19
C ALA A 30 -21.49 25.51 26.82
N ASP A 31 -21.94 24.95 25.70
CA ASP A 31 -21.40 23.71 25.12
C ASP A 31 -20.45 24.11 23.96
N PRO A 32 -19.25 24.67 24.22
CA PRO A 32 -18.33 25.00 23.14
C PRO A 32 -17.73 23.72 22.54
N THR A 33 -17.86 23.61 21.22
CA THR A 33 -17.04 22.69 20.41
C THR A 33 -15.70 23.34 20.11
N LEU A 34 -14.61 22.69 20.50
CA LEU A 34 -13.26 23.06 20.08
C LEU A 34 -12.91 22.28 18.81
N GLN A 35 -12.64 23.00 17.72
CA GLN A 35 -12.15 22.41 16.47
C GLN A 35 -10.65 22.63 16.34
N VAL A 36 -9.87 21.55 16.21
CA VAL A 36 -8.41 21.59 16.13
C VAL A 36 -7.96 21.00 14.80
N PRO A 37 -7.38 21.79 13.88
CA PRO A 37 -6.79 21.22 12.67
C PRO A 37 -5.56 20.39 13.05
N ILE A 38 -5.48 19.16 12.53
CA ILE A 38 -4.34 18.26 12.77
C ILE A 38 -3.35 18.38 11.63
N ALA A 39 -3.81 18.11 10.41
CA ALA A 39 -2.94 17.97 9.25
C ALA A 39 -3.68 18.27 7.95
N LYS A 40 -2.92 18.71 6.95
CA LYS A 40 -3.35 18.78 5.56
C LYS A 40 -2.20 18.25 4.71
N GLU A 41 -2.39 17.06 4.16
CA GLU A 41 -1.34 16.30 3.49
C GLU A 41 -1.81 15.83 2.12
N SER A 42 -0.82 15.56 1.27
CA SER A 42 -1.00 14.90 -0.03
C SER A 42 -0.06 13.71 -0.05
N ILE A 43 -0.65 12.51 -0.06
CA ILE A 43 0.09 11.24 -0.08
C ILE A 43 0.03 10.72 -1.51
N THR A 44 1.19 10.60 -2.16
CA THR A 44 1.28 10.05 -3.52
C THR A 44 1.44 8.54 -3.49
N MET A 45 1.21 7.89 -4.63
CA MET A 45 1.46 6.45 -4.73
C MET A 45 2.93 6.06 -4.51
N TYR A 46 3.88 6.96 -4.78
CA TYR A 46 5.30 6.72 -4.46
C TYR A 46 5.59 6.75 -2.95
N ASP A 47 4.73 7.41 -2.15
CA ASP A 47 4.84 7.39 -0.69
C ASP A 47 4.24 6.10 -0.10
N LEU A 48 3.34 5.44 -0.84
CA LEU A 48 2.65 4.21 -0.41
C LEU A 48 3.30 2.93 -0.94
N VAL A 49 3.95 2.99 -2.10
CA VAL A 49 4.55 1.84 -2.78
C VAL A 49 5.98 2.17 -3.16
N ASP A 50 6.91 1.42 -2.58
CA ASP A 50 8.32 1.52 -2.94
C ASP A 50 8.60 0.77 -4.25
N THR A 51 8.70 1.53 -5.34
CA THR A 51 9.01 0.98 -6.66
C THR A 51 10.45 0.47 -6.78
N GLU A 52 11.38 0.95 -5.94
CA GLU A 52 12.76 0.48 -5.93
C GLU A 52 12.83 -0.92 -5.35
N ASP A 53 12.13 -1.16 -4.24
CA ASP A 53 11.98 -2.49 -3.64
C ASP A 53 11.36 -3.49 -4.63
N ILE A 54 10.33 -3.08 -5.39
CA ILE A 54 9.75 -3.91 -6.44
C ILE A 54 10.80 -4.32 -7.48
N VAL A 55 11.58 -3.37 -7.98
CA VAL A 55 12.60 -3.63 -9.01
C VAL A 55 13.71 -4.53 -8.47
N ILE A 56 14.15 -4.32 -7.23
CA ILE A 56 15.14 -5.16 -6.55
C ILE A 56 14.59 -6.59 -6.42
N SER A 57 13.40 -6.75 -5.86
CA SER A 57 12.74 -8.06 -5.69
C SER A 57 12.59 -8.81 -7.01
N LEU A 58 12.14 -8.15 -8.07
CA LEU A 58 12.04 -8.76 -9.40
C LEU A 58 13.42 -9.17 -9.94
N SER A 59 14.44 -8.31 -9.79
CA SER A 59 15.79 -8.60 -10.27
C SER A 59 16.40 -9.79 -9.52
N GLU A 60 16.24 -9.85 -8.20
CA GLU A 60 16.71 -10.97 -7.38
C GLU A 60 15.97 -12.27 -7.69
N SER A 61 14.66 -12.20 -7.93
CA SER A 61 13.84 -13.38 -8.24
C SER A 61 14.13 -13.99 -9.60
N PHE A 62 14.39 -13.19 -10.62
CA PHE A 62 14.72 -13.69 -11.97
C PHE A 62 16.23 -13.88 -12.20
N GLY A 63 17.09 -13.35 -11.33
CA GLY A 63 18.53 -13.58 -11.36
C GLY A 63 19.32 -12.66 -12.30
N GLU A 64 20.63 -12.92 -12.42
CA GLU A 64 21.58 -12.02 -13.09
C GLU A 64 21.42 -11.92 -14.62
N ASP A 65 20.79 -12.92 -15.24
CA ASP A 65 20.51 -12.95 -16.68
C ASP A 65 19.21 -12.21 -17.06
N ALA A 66 18.54 -11.62 -16.07
CA ALA A 66 17.31 -10.87 -16.25
C ALA A 66 17.56 -9.36 -16.34
N THR A 67 16.84 -8.69 -17.23
CA THR A 67 16.76 -7.23 -17.26
C THR A 67 15.33 -6.80 -16.94
N VAL A 68 15.17 -6.07 -15.83
CA VAL A 68 13.89 -5.48 -15.42
C VAL A 68 13.78 -4.05 -15.98
N THR A 69 12.65 -3.74 -16.62
CA THR A 69 12.39 -2.44 -17.23
C THR A 69 11.01 -1.93 -16.85
N HIS A 70 10.92 -0.69 -16.39
CA HIS A 70 9.64 -0.01 -16.20
C HIS A 70 8.94 0.23 -17.55
N LYS A 71 7.66 -0.17 -17.68
CA LYS A 71 6.89 -0.07 -18.93
C LYS A 71 5.74 0.94 -18.85
N SER A 72 5.03 1.02 -17.73
CA SER A 72 3.84 1.86 -17.57
C SER A 72 3.60 2.16 -16.09
N ASP A 73 3.06 3.34 -15.79
CA ASP A 73 2.65 3.76 -14.44
C ASP A 73 1.17 3.41 -14.14
N ASN A 74 0.37 3.08 -15.17
CA ASN A 74 -1.07 2.84 -15.04
C ASN A 74 -1.59 1.80 -16.06
N PRO A 75 -1.88 0.55 -15.64
CA PRO A 75 -1.42 -0.03 -14.38
C PRO A 75 0.11 -0.05 -14.32
N LEU A 76 0.69 0.05 -13.12
CA LEU A 76 2.13 -0.11 -12.91
C LEU A 76 2.57 -1.44 -13.53
N THR A 77 3.46 -1.39 -14.51
CA THR A 77 3.88 -2.55 -15.28
C THR A 77 5.40 -2.57 -15.41
N TYR A 78 6.00 -3.69 -15.03
CA TYR A 78 7.40 -3.98 -15.31
C TYR A 78 7.52 -5.08 -16.35
N GLY A 79 8.47 -4.95 -17.28
CA GLY A 79 8.87 -6.00 -18.19
C GLY A 79 10.15 -6.66 -17.70
N VAL A 80 10.23 -7.98 -17.77
CA VAL A 80 11.42 -8.78 -17.50
C VAL A 80 11.83 -9.48 -18.80
N ASP A 81 13.06 -9.25 -19.24
CA ASP A 81 13.71 -10.00 -20.32
C ASP A 81 14.74 -10.94 -19.69
N LEU A 82 14.38 -12.22 -19.53
CA LEU A 82 15.25 -13.27 -19.01
C LEU A 82 15.90 -14.02 -20.17
N LYS A 83 17.22 -13.93 -20.29
CA LYS A 83 18.00 -14.79 -21.20
C LYS A 83 18.11 -16.19 -20.59
N ILE A 84 17.63 -17.21 -21.31
CA ILE A 84 17.76 -18.61 -20.87
C ILE A 84 19.00 -19.25 -21.46
N PHE A 85 19.17 -19.12 -22.78
CA PHE A 85 20.34 -19.61 -23.51
C PHE A 85 20.77 -18.62 -24.58
N ASP A 86 22.07 -18.39 -24.70
CA ASP A 86 22.67 -17.77 -25.87
C ASP A 86 23.09 -18.79 -26.94
N GLY A 87 23.51 -18.29 -28.10
CA GLY A 87 23.88 -19.15 -29.23
C GLY A 87 25.07 -20.07 -28.94
N GLN A 88 26.02 -19.64 -28.11
CA GLN A 88 27.17 -20.48 -27.77
C GLN A 88 26.75 -21.58 -26.79
N GLU A 89 25.94 -21.26 -25.78
CA GLU A 89 25.41 -22.25 -24.84
C GLU A 89 24.58 -23.33 -25.54
N ILE A 90 23.76 -22.93 -26.53
CA ILE A 90 23.02 -23.88 -27.38
C ILE A 90 23.99 -24.78 -28.16
N LEU A 91 25.02 -24.22 -28.80
CA LEU A 91 26.00 -25.02 -29.56
C LEU A 91 26.77 -25.99 -28.66
N ASP A 92 27.15 -25.56 -27.47
CA ASP A 92 27.88 -26.39 -26.52
C ASP A 92 27.09 -27.62 -26.09
N GLU A 93 25.76 -27.54 -26.08
CA GLU A 93 24.88 -28.66 -25.79
C GLU A 93 24.63 -29.57 -27.01
N ILE A 94 24.27 -28.99 -28.16
CA ILE A 94 23.76 -29.79 -29.31
C ILE A 94 24.82 -30.14 -30.36
N ALA A 95 25.88 -29.34 -30.44
CA ALA A 95 26.96 -29.50 -31.42
C ALA A 95 28.33 -29.09 -30.83
N PRO A 96 28.82 -29.77 -29.77
CA PRO A 96 29.99 -29.33 -29.02
C PRO A 96 31.21 -29.11 -29.92
N GLY A 97 31.84 -27.94 -29.77
CA GLY A 97 33.06 -27.57 -30.50
C GLY A 97 32.83 -26.96 -31.90
N GLN A 98 31.58 -26.72 -32.30
CA GLN A 98 31.28 -25.86 -33.44
C GLN A 98 31.37 -24.37 -33.06
N SER A 99 31.66 -23.52 -34.05
CA SER A 99 31.72 -22.07 -33.90
C SER A 99 30.49 -21.34 -34.45
N ASP A 100 29.62 -22.05 -35.19
CA ASP A 100 28.42 -21.51 -35.81
C ASP A 100 27.37 -22.62 -36.08
N PHE A 101 26.16 -22.20 -36.41
CA PHE A 101 25.00 -23.09 -36.63
C PHE A 101 24.90 -23.63 -38.07
N SER A 102 25.78 -23.25 -38.99
CA SER A 102 25.63 -23.59 -40.42
C SER A 102 25.75 -25.09 -40.70
N SER A 103 26.43 -25.82 -39.81
CA SER A 103 26.62 -27.26 -39.89
C SER A 103 25.59 -28.07 -39.08
N VAL A 104 24.75 -27.40 -38.29
CA VAL A 104 23.73 -28.04 -37.45
C VAL A 104 22.59 -28.55 -38.37
N PRO A 105 22.34 -29.87 -38.41
CA PRO A 105 21.24 -30.42 -39.20
C PRO A 105 19.86 -29.91 -38.74
N ALA A 106 18.92 -29.83 -39.68
CA ALA A 106 17.52 -29.60 -39.33
C ALA A 106 16.98 -30.80 -38.51
N GLY A 107 16.25 -30.50 -37.44
CA GLY A 107 15.71 -31.49 -36.52
C GLY A 107 15.59 -30.99 -35.08
N PRO A 108 15.00 -31.80 -34.20
CA PRO A 108 14.88 -31.50 -32.77
C PRO A 108 16.17 -31.85 -32.02
N TYR A 109 16.48 -31.05 -31.01
CA TYR A 109 17.57 -31.24 -30.06
C TYR A 109 17.10 -30.83 -28.66
N ASP A 110 17.42 -31.65 -27.66
CA ASP A 110 17.09 -31.33 -26.27
C ASP A 110 18.18 -30.42 -25.68
N LEU A 111 17.77 -29.33 -25.06
CA LEU A 111 18.64 -28.38 -24.34
C LEU A 111 18.58 -28.58 -22.83
N VAL A 112 17.41 -28.97 -22.33
CA VAL A 112 17.19 -29.30 -20.91
C VAL A 112 16.42 -30.60 -20.84
N THR A 113 16.87 -31.47 -19.95
CA THR A 113 16.22 -32.75 -19.66
C THR A 113 15.85 -32.80 -18.18
N SER A 114 14.88 -33.65 -17.82
CA SER A 114 14.35 -33.74 -16.45
C SER A 114 15.41 -33.98 -15.37
N ASP A 115 16.54 -34.61 -15.72
CA ASP A 115 17.65 -34.89 -14.80
C ASP A 115 18.58 -33.68 -14.57
N ALA A 116 18.41 -32.60 -15.35
CA ALA A 116 19.25 -31.40 -15.37
C ALA A 116 18.41 -30.11 -15.39
N SER A 117 17.28 -30.08 -14.66
CA SER A 117 16.40 -28.91 -14.63
C SER A 117 17.12 -27.64 -14.15
N LEU A 118 16.72 -26.51 -14.74
CA LEU A 118 17.28 -25.18 -14.42
C LEU A 118 16.27 -24.39 -13.59
N THR A 119 16.71 -23.63 -12.60
CA THR A 119 15.83 -22.66 -11.91
C THR A 119 15.78 -21.38 -12.73
N LEU A 120 14.58 -20.97 -13.18
CA LEU A 120 14.39 -19.72 -13.92
C LEU A 120 13.98 -18.57 -13.00
N VAL A 121 13.16 -18.87 -12.00
CA VAL A 121 12.64 -17.87 -11.06
C VAL A 121 12.66 -18.44 -9.66
N SER A 122 13.03 -17.63 -8.67
CA SER A 122 12.99 -17.97 -7.25
C SER A 122 12.20 -16.92 -6.48
N LEU A 123 10.97 -17.26 -6.07
CA LEU A 123 10.06 -16.34 -5.36
C LEU A 123 9.95 -16.61 -3.86
N GLY A 124 10.64 -17.63 -3.36
CA GLY A 124 10.55 -18.01 -1.95
C GLY A 124 11.08 -16.90 -1.03
N GLY A 125 10.18 -16.22 -0.33
CA GLY A 125 10.48 -15.08 0.54
C GLY A 125 10.57 -13.73 -0.19
N THR A 126 10.17 -13.66 -1.46
CA THR A 126 10.08 -12.40 -2.20
C THR A 126 8.91 -11.58 -1.66
N THR A 127 9.20 -10.36 -1.23
CA THR A 127 8.19 -9.37 -0.87
C THR A 127 8.25 -8.20 -1.84
N PHE A 128 7.10 -7.60 -2.15
CA PHE A 128 7.02 -6.39 -2.96
C PHE A 128 6.91 -5.15 -2.06
N GLY A 129 7.86 -5.02 -1.13
CA GLY A 129 7.86 -4.00 -0.08
C GLY A 129 6.61 -4.12 0.81
N PRO A 130 5.83 -3.04 1.02
CA PRO A 130 4.63 -3.06 1.87
C PRO A 130 3.49 -3.90 1.30
N LEU A 131 3.57 -4.31 0.03
CA LEU A 131 2.59 -5.22 -0.57
C LEU A 131 2.81 -6.68 -0.15
N GLU A 132 3.93 -7.01 0.49
CA GLU A 132 4.29 -8.38 0.89
C GLU A 132 4.15 -9.39 -0.27
N GLU A 133 3.54 -10.55 -0.03
CA GLU A 133 3.19 -11.56 -1.03
C GLU A 133 1.77 -11.31 -1.56
N ILE A 134 1.65 -10.81 -2.80
CA ILE A 134 0.37 -10.57 -3.48
C ILE A 134 0.06 -11.62 -4.56
N SER A 135 -1.21 -11.99 -4.73
CA SER A 135 -1.58 -12.89 -5.83
C SER A 135 -1.80 -12.07 -7.10
N LEU A 136 -0.89 -12.16 -8.08
CA LEU A 136 -1.03 -11.47 -9.37
C LEU A 136 -2.16 -12.08 -10.19
N THR A 137 -3.03 -11.24 -10.75
CA THR A 137 -4.19 -11.68 -11.53
C THR A 137 -3.82 -12.21 -12.92
N SER A 138 -2.81 -11.59 -13.54
CA SER A 138 -2.28 -11.96 -14.84
C SER A 138 -0.78 -11.66 -14.90
N LEU A 139 -0.03 -12.57 -15.51
CA LEU A 139 1.40 -12.41 -15.74
C LEU A 139 1.72 -12.88 -17.17
N PRO A 140 1.38 -12.08 -18.19
CA PRO A 140 1.63 -12.45 -19.58
C PRO A 140 3.11 -12.71 -19.82
N ALA A 141 3.40 -13.81 -20.51
CA ALA A 141 4.75 -14.21 -20.85
C ALA A 141 4.83 -14.77 -22.26
N THR A 142 5.99 -14.67 -22.88
CA THR A 142 6.26 -15.22 -24.21
C THR A 142 7.68 -15.75 -24.28
N LEU A 143 7.82 -17.00 -24.68
CA LEU A 143 9.11 -17.58 -25.03
C LEU A 143 9.48 -17.15 -26.45
N VAL A 144 10.63 -16.53 -26.64
CA VAL A 144 11.04 -16.02 -27.95
C VAL A 144 12.44 -16.49 -28.31
N VAL A 145 12.67 -16.62 -29.62
CA VAL A 145 14.00 -16.83 -30.19
C VAL A 145 14.38 -15.58 -30.98
N THR A 146 15.54 -15.01 -30.66
CA THR A 146 16.09 -13.82 -31.31
C THR A 146 17.46 -14.14 -31.92
N GLY A 147 18.05 -13.19 -32.65
CA GLY A 147 19.39 -13.40 -33.24
C GLY A 147 19.40 -14.31 -34.48
N ILE A 148 18.23 -14.59 -35.06
CA ILE A 148 18.07 -15.34 -36.31
C ILE A 148 17.39 -14.48 -37.39
N SER A 149 17.81 -14.70 -38.63
CA SER A 149 17.31 -13.97 -39.80
C SER A 149 15.83 -14.24 -40.12
N ASP A 150 15.33 -15.44 -39.84
CA ASP A 150 13.93 -15.83 -40.01
C ASP A 150 13.44 -16.62 -38.78
N PRO A 151 12.50 -16.07 -37.97
CA PRO A 151 11.96 -16.74 -36.80
C PRO A 151 11.32 -18.11 -37.07
N SER A 152 10.87 -18.39 -38.30
CA SER A 152 10.27 -19.68 -38.65
C SER A 152 11.30 -20.83 -38.71
N TYR A 153 12.60 -20.50 -38.71
CA TYR A 153 13.67 -21.50 -38.80
C TYR A 153 13.87 -22.25 -37.50
N VAL A 154 13.38 -21.72 -36.38
CA VAL A 154 13.53 -22.31 -35.06
C VAL A 154 12.20 -22.28 -34.32
N THR A 155 11.83 -23.41 -33.72
CA THR A 155 10.73 -23.47 -32.75
C THR A 155 11.22 -24.10 -31.46
N ILE A 156 10.74 -23.60 -30.32
CA ILE A 156 11.05 -24.15 -28.99
C ILE A 156 9.78 -24.71 -28.38
N GLU A 157 9.89 -25.86 -27.75
CA GLU A 157 8.92 -26.37 -26.78
C GLU A 157 9.63 -26.50 -25.43
N ALA A 158 8.97 -26.05 -24.35
CA ALA A 158 9.54 -26.09 -23.01
C ALA A 158 8.48 -26.42 -21.97
N THR A 159 8.88 -27.12 -20.91
CA THR A 159 8.03 -27.44 -19.77
C THR A 159 8.52 -26.65 -18.56
N LEU A 160 7.68 -25.73 -18.09
CA LEU A 160 7.90 -25.00 -16.85
C LEU A 160 7.16 -25.69 -15.70
N SER A 161 7.78 -25.79 -14.53
CA SER A 161 7.13 -26.39 -13.37
C SER A 161 7.44 -25.69 -12.05
N THR A 162 6.57 -25.96 -11.09
CA THR A 162 6.73 -25.69 -9.67
C THR A 162 6.63 -27.01 -8.90
N SER A 163 6.55 -26.95 -7.57
CA SER A 163 6.29 -28.14 -6.77
C SER A 163 4.92 -28.79 -7.01
N SER A 164 3.96 -28.06 -7.58
CA SER A 164 2.57 -28.53 -7.69
C SER A 164 1.94 -28.40 -9.07
N THR A 165 2.53 -27.60 -9.98
CA THR A 165 1.98 -27.30 -11.30
C THR A 165 3.05 -27.46 -12.38
N SER A 166 2.65 -27.87 -13.58
CA SER A 166 3.52 -27.94 -14.76
C SER A 166 2.76 -27.42 -15.98
N THR A 167 3.45 -26.66 -16.83
CA THR A 167 2.90 -26.00 -18.02
C THR A 167 3.83 -26.19 -19.20
N LEU A 168 3.32 -26.78 -20.28
CA LEU A 168 3.99 -26.82 -21.58
C LEU A 168 3.77 -25.50 -22.31
N ILE A 169 4.85 -24.93 -22.84
CA ILE A 169 4.85 -23.67 -23.58
C ILE A 169 5.61 -23.83 -24.91
N SER A 170 5.25 -23.00 -25.88
CA SER A 170 5.87 -23.00 -27.21
C SER A 170 6.34 -21.60 -27.59
N SER A 171 7.43 -21.51 -28.34
CA SER A 171 7.98 -20.24 -28.78
C SER A 171 6.99 -19.44 -29.65
N GLY A 172 6.84 -18.16 -29.36
CA GLY A 172 5.95 -17.25 -30.10
C GLY A 172 4.49 -17.30 -29.67
N GLU A 173 4.12 -18.18 -28.73
CA GLU A 173 2.79 -18.21 -28.11
C GLU A 173 2.82 -17.48 -26.76
N GLU A 174 1.80 -16.65 -26.52
CA GLU A 174 1.61 -15.98 -25.24
C GLU A 174 0.97 -16.95 -24.25
N PHE A 175 1.45 -16.94 -23.01
CA PHE A 175 0.89 -17.72 -21.91
C PHE A 175 0.87 -16.91 -20.61
N ASN A 176 0.07 -17.34 -19.63
CA ASN A 176 0.01 -16.68 -18.32
C ASN A 176 0.88 -17.44 -17.31
N LEU A 177 1.93 -16.80 -16.82
CA LEU A 177 2.85 -17.34 -15.82
C LEU A 177 2.30 -17.23 -14.38
N GLY A 178 1.20 -16.48 -14.18
CA GLY A 178 0.63 -16.15 -12.88
C GLY A 178 0.35 -17.37 -11.99
N PRO A 179 -0.25 -18.46 -12.51
CA PRO A 179 -0.46 -19.67 -11.71
C PRO A 179 0.82 -20.29 -11.12
N LEU A 180 1.95 -20.23 -11.86
CA LEU A 180 3.24 -20.71 -11.36
C LEU A 180 3.89 -19.69 -10.40
N PHE A 181 3.77 -18.40 -10.72
CA PHE A 181 4.36 -17.30 -9.96
C PHE A 181 3.72 -17.16 -8.57
N ASN A 182 2.41 -17.26 -8.49
CA ASN A 182 1.65 -17.12 -7.24
C ASN A 182 1.81 -18.32 -6.28
N GLU A 183 2.55 -19.37 -6.66
CA GLU A 183 2.95 -20.41 -5.71
C GLU A 183 4.08 -19.97 -4.77
N TYR A 184 4.68 -18.78 -5.01
CA TYR A 184 5.77 -18.23 -4.18
C TYR A 184 6.90 -19.24 -3.94
N SER A 185 7.20 -20.01 -4.99
CA SER A 185 8.20 -21.06 -4.98
C SER A 185 9.20 -20.87 -6.11
N LYS A 186 10.05 -21.89 -6.34
CA LYS A 186 10.95 -21.88 -7.49
C LYS A 186 10.20 -22.37 -8.72
N ILE A 187 10.36 -21.64 -9.82
CA ILE A 187 9.93 -22.06 -11.15
C ILE A 187 11.13 -22.68 -11.85
N TYR A 188 10.98 -23.93 -12.26
CA TYR A 188 11.99 -24.70 -12.96
C TYR A 188 11.66 -24.79 -14.44
N LEU A 189 12.69 -24.75 -15.28
CA LEU A 189 12.66 -25.28 -16.63
C LEU A 189 13.02 -26.76 -16.53
N GLU A 190 12.02 -27.65 -16.66
CA GLU A 190 12.22 -29.10 -16.53
C GLU A 190 12.74 -29.71 -17.82
N GLU A 191 12.17 -29.28 -18.95
CA GLU A 191 12.49 -29.80 -20.27
C GLU A 191 12.48 -28.66 -21.28
N MET A 192 13.38 -28.69 -22.25
CA MET A 192 13.39 -27.76 -23.37
C MET A 192 13.95 -28.45 -24.61
N THR A 193 13.21 -28.37 -25.70
CA THR A 193 13.64 -28.88 -27.02
C THR A 193 13.64 -27.74 -28.02
N ILE A 194 14.77 -27.55 -28.69
CA ILE A 194 14.91 -26.66 -29.84
C ILE A 194 14.77 -27.47 -31.13
N THR A 195 13.91 -27.02 -32.04
CA THR A 195 13.74 -27.64 -33.36
C THR A 195 14.18 -26.67 -34.46
N PHE A 196 15.19 -27.07 -35.23
CA PHE A 196 15.62 -26.35 -36.42
C PHE A 196 14.80 -26.84 -37.62
N ASN A 197 13.89 -26.00 -38.11
CA ASN A 197 13.06 -26.28 -39.29
C ASN A 197 13.84 -26.16 -40.59
N SER A 198 14.96 -25.43 -40.57
CA SER A 198 15.91 -25.29 -41.67
C SER A 198 17.30 -25.00 -41.15
N SER A 199 18.30 -25.16 -42.01
CA SER A 199 19.68 -24.75 -41.71
C SER A 199 19.77 -23.25 -41.47
N LEU A 200 20.54 -22.84 -40.47
CA LEU A 200 20.79 -21.44 -40.16
C LEU A 200 21.99 -20.89 -40.94
N SER A 201 22.02 -19.57 -41.09
CA SER A 201 23.18 -18.84 -41.64
C SER A 201 24.37 -18.91 -40.67
N PRO A 202 25.64 -18.83 -41.14
CA PRO A 202 26.79 -18.69 -40.25
C PRO A 202 26.75 -17.46 -39.32
N ASP A 203 25.99 -16.43 -39.72
CA ASP A 203 25.81 -15.20 -38.93
C ASP A 203 24.62 -15.28 -37.96
N ASP A 204 23.77 -16.32 -38.06
CA ASP A 204 22.66 -16.51 -37.14
C ASP A 204 23.19 -17.05 -35.79
N SER A 205 22.75 -16.44 -34.70
CA SER A 205 23.09 -16.82 -33.33
C SER A 205 21.82 -16.82 -32.47
N PRO A 206 20.99 -17.89 -32.55
CA PRO A 206 19.75 -17.99 -31.80
C PRO A 206 19.99 -17.74 -30.31
N THR A 207 19.19 -16.86 -29.73
CA THR A 207 19.16 -16.59 -28.28
C THR A 207 17.74 -16.79 -27.80
N ILE A 208 17.56 -17.68 -26.82
CA ILE A 208 16.27 -18.02 -26.22
C ILE A 208 16.04 -17.11 -25.02
N LYS A 209 14.90 -16.41 -25.02
CA LYS A 209 14.50 -15.49 -23.95
C LYS A 209 13.09 -15.79 -23.50
N LEU A 210 12.84 -15.63 -22.21
CA LEU A 210 11.51 -15.52 -21.65
C LEU A 210 11.22 -14.05 -21.37
N LEU A 211 10.24 -13.50 -22.08
CA LEU A 211 9.75 -12.15 -21.86
C LEU A 211 8.52 -12.23 -20.96
N VAL A 212 8.51 -11.49 -19.84
CA VAL A 212 7.40 -11.47 -18.89
C VAL A 212 6.97 -10.04 -18.66
N ASP A 213 5.67 -9.77 -18.78
CA ASP A 213 5.07 -8.50 -18.39
C ASP A 213 4.34 -8.68 -17.07
N ILE A 214 4.69 -7.85 -16.09
CA ILE A 214 4.22 -7.90 -14.72
C ILE A 214 3.35 -6.66 -14.47
N PRO A 215 2.08 -6.69 -14.86
CA PRO A 215 1.12 -5.69 -14.42
C PRO A 215 0.85 -5.93 -12.93
N PHE A 216 1.02 -4.89 -12.10
CA PHE A 216 0.69 -4.93 -10.68
C PHE A 216 -0.82 -4.81 -10.47
N GLU A 217 -1.53 -5.80 -11.02
CA GLU A 217 -2.94 -6.07 -10.82
C GLU A 217 -3.06 -7.35 -9.99
N PHE A 218 -3.54 -7.22 -8.76
CA PHE A 218 -3.44 -8.28 -7.77
C PHE A 218 -4.69 -8.40 -6.91
N THR A 219 -4.84 -9.56 -6.30
CA THR A 219 -5.90 -9.85 -5.33
C THR A 219 -5.28 -10.00 -3.95
N ILE A 220 -5.93 -9.38 -2.96
CA ILE A 220 -5.67 -9.63 -1.54
C ILE A 220 -6.88 -10.28 -0.89
N THR A 221 -6.63 -11.25 -0.02
CA THR A 221 -7.67 -12.05 0.65
C THR A 221 -7.88 -11.65 2.10
N GLU A 222 -6.91 -10.96 2.69
CA GLU A 222 -6.91 -10.44 4.05
C GLU A 222 -6.48 -8.97 4.04
N ASP A 223 -6.67 -8.26 5.14
CA ASP A 223 -6.21 -6.88 5.22
C ASP A 223 -4.67 -6.84 5.15
N LEU A 224 -4.15 -6.02 4.26
CA LEU A 224 -2.72 -5.75 4.13
C LEU A 224 -2.41 -4.37 4.69
N GLU A 225 -1.48 -4.27 5.64
CA GLU A 225 -1.06 -2.99 6.22
C GLU A 225 -0.10 -2.26 5.27
N LEU A 226 -0.47 -1.05 4.85
CA LEU A 226 0.39 -0.20 4.03
C LEU A 226 1.24 0.75 4.86
N TYR A 227 0.68 1.23 5.97
CA TYR A 227 1.32 2.22 6.82
C TYR A 227 0.74 2.20 8.22
N THR A 228 1.60 2.43 9.22
CA THR A 228 1.22 2.77 10.58
C THR A 228 2.19 3.83 11.13
N ASN A 229 1.67 4.80 11.87
CA ASN A 229 2.51 5.80 12.56
C ASN A 229 2.98 5.33 13.95
N LYS A 230 2.79 4.05 14.29
CA LYS A 230 3.08 3.51 15.63
C LYS A 230 4.50 3.81 16.11
N ASP A 231 5.50 3.74 15.23
CA ASP A 231 6.90 4.00 15.55
C ASP A 231 7.26 5.51 15.52
N GLU A 232 6.31 6.36 15.10
CA GLU A 232 6.45 7.81 15.03
C GLU A 232 5.75 8.53 16.20
N VAL A 233 5.08 7.78 17.07
CA VAL A 233 4.45 8.31 18.28
C VAL A 233 5.55 8.84 19.23
N GLY A 234 5.48 10.14 19.53
CA GLY A 234 6.44 10.80 20.42
C GLY A 234 6.23 10.47 21.90
N ASP A 235 7.14 10.95 22.75
CA ASP A 235 7.12 10.72 24.21
C ASP A 235 6.02 11.51 24.95
N GLU A 236 5.34 12.43 24.26
CA GLU A 236 4.26 13.26 24.77
C GLU A 236 2.91 12.86 24.17
N ASP A 237 1.84 13.13 24.92
CA ASP A 237 0.46 12.86 24.51
C ASP A 237 -0.05 13.93 23.52
N ILE A 238 -1.26 13.73 22.96
CA ILE A 238 -1.87 14.67 22.01
C ILE A 238 -2.17 16.08 22.59
N PHE A 239 -2.04 16.26 23.91
CA PHE A 239 -2.18 17.52 24.64
C PHE A 239 -0.85 18.03 25.24
N GLY A 240 0.28 17.37 24.96
CA GLY A 240 1.61 17.73 25.45
C GLY A 240 1.92 17.25 26.88
N ARG A 241 1.17 16.28 27.43
CA ARG A 241 1.49 15.66 28.72
C ARG A 241 2.57 14.61 28.56
N SER A 242 3.49 14.56 29.52
CA SER A 242 4.48 13.49 29.69
C SER A 242 4.18 12.72 30.99
N GLY A 243 4.78 11.54 31.18
CA GLY A 243 4.55 10.68 32.35
C GLY A 243 4.82 11.31 33.72
N GLU A 244 5.45 12.50 33.77
CA GLU A 244 5.71 13.27 34.99
C GLU A 244 4.67 14.38 35.28
N ASP A 245 3.81 14.76 34.31
CA ASP A 245 2.92 15.93 34.35
C ASP A 245 1.40 15.58 34.31
N SER A 246 0.98 14.54 35.03
CA SER A 246 -0.38 13.96 34.92
C SER A 246 -1.54 14.88 35.35
N ASP A 247 -1.30 15.86 36.21
CA ASP A 247 -2.38 16.45 37.04
C ASP A 247 -3.04 17.70 36.46
N ASP A 248 -2.47 18.34 35.43
CA ASP A 248 -2.92 19.69 35.02
C ASP A 248 -4.11 19.71 34.02
N LEU A 249 -4.54 18.56 33.49
CA LEU A 249 -5.58 18.47 32.45
C LEU A 249 -6.77 17.54 32.78
N SER A 250 -6.73 16.80 33.89
CA SER A 250 -7.80 15.84 34.25
C SER A 250 -9.18 16.51 34.32
N ASP A 251 -9.24 17.71 34.90
CA ASP A 251 -10.48 18.48 35.07
C ASP A 251 -11.06 18.95 33.72
N ILE A 252 -10.19 19.19 32.72
CA ILE A 252 -10.60 19.56 31.36
C ILE A 252 -11.11 18.32 30.60
N LEU A 253 -10.42 17.18 30.76
CA LEU A 253 -10.85 15.91 30.16
C LEU A 253 -12.19 15.41 30.74
N ASP A 254 -12.49 15.72 32.00
CA ASP A 254 -13.80 15.43 32.62
C ASP A 254 -14.96 16.19 31.98
N GLY A 255 -14.68 17.34 31.37
CA GLY A 255 -15.68 18.12 30.65
C GLY A 255 -15.94 17.67 29.22
N ILE A 256 -15.12 16.77 28.64
CA ILE A 256 -15.28 16.33 27.25
C ILE A 256 -16.45 15.33 27.15
N GLU A 257 -17.47 15.68 26.38
CA GLU A 257 -18.64 14.83 26.11
C GLU A 257 -18.51 14.05 24.79
N SER A 258 -17.81 14.61 23.80
CA SER A 258 -17.61 13.99 22.50
C SER A 258 -16.19 14.22 22.01
N PHE A 259 -15.62 13.20 21.36
CA PHE A 259 -14.33 13.29 20.70
C PHE A 259 -14.43 12.69 19.31
N LYS A 260 -14.29 13.53 18.28
CA LYS A 260 -14.48 13.11 16.90
C LYS A 260 -13.30 13.53 16.05
N LEU A 261 -12.88 12.65 15.16
CA LEU A 261 -11.93 12.97 14.10
C LEU A 261 -12.68 13.04 12.78
N HIS A 262 -12.49 14.14 12.07
CA HIS A 262 -13.02 14.34 10.74
C HIS A 262 -11.89 14.28 9.72
N MET A 263 -12.20 13.68 8.57
CA MET A 263 -11.32 13.65 7.41
C MET A 263 -12.10 14.04 6.16
N ASP A 264 -11.73 15.16 5.56
CA ASP A 264 -12.06 15.45 4.17
C ASP A 264 -10.96 14.90 3.27
N TYR A 265 -11.33 14.25 2.16
CA TYR A 265 -10.35 13.66 1.26
C TYR A 265 -10.78 13.60 -0.20
N ASP A 266 -9.76 13.64 -1.07
CA ASP A 266 -9.82 13.30 -2.49
C ASP A 266 -8.90 12.08 -2.71
N ASN A 267 -9.47 10.94 -3.07
CA ASN A 267 -8.73 9.71 -3.32
C ASN A 267 -8.75 9.37 -4.81
N THR A 268 -7.63 9.63 -5.49
CA THR A 268 -7.41 9.33 -6.92
C THR A 268 -6.44 8.17 -7.15
N THR A 269 -5.95 7.53 -6.07
CA THR A 269 -5.02 6.38 -6.12
C THR A 269 -5.58 5.17 -6.85
N GLY A 270 -6.91 5.06 -6.96
CA GLY A 270 -7.58 3.84 -7.42
C GLY A 270 -7.66 2.75 -6.34
N LEU A 271 -7.03 2.96 -5.19
CA LEU A 271 -7.06 2.06 -4.05
C LEU A 271 -8.24 2.42 -3.15
N HIS A 272 -9.14 1.46 -2.94
CA HIS A 272 -10.05 1.49 -1.81
C HIS A 272 -9.27 1.14 -0.54
N LEU A 273 -9.17 2.08 0.40
CA LEU A 273 -8.39 1.93 1.62
C LEU A 273 -9.32 1.75 2.83
N LYS A 274 -8.77 1.19 3.90
CA LYS A 274 -9.37 1.18 5.23
C LYS A 274 -8.44 1.89 6.20
N MET A 275 -8.97 2.87 6.92
CA MET A 275 -8.24 3.57 7.97
C MET A 275 -8.74 3.10 9.34
N GLU A 276 -7.81 2.84 10.23
CA GLU A 276 -8.02 2.43 11.60
C GLU A 276 -7.41 3.47 12.54
N VAL A 277 -8.16 3.85 13.58
CA VAL A 277 -7.70 4.75 14.64
C VAL A 277 -7.77 4.00 15.97
N GLN A 278 -6.65 3.91 16.67
CA GLN A 278 -6.51 3.19 17.93
C GLN A 278 -5.87 4.09 19.00
N GLY A 279 -6.43 4.08 20.21
CA GLY A 279 -5.79 4.69 21.36
C GLY A 279 -4.52 3.93 21.77
N TRP A 280 -3.47 4.65 22.14
CA TRP A 280 -2.14 4.09 22.40
C TRP A 280 -1.56 4.57 23.73
N ASP A 281 -1.06 3.63 24.53
CA ASP A 281 -0.26 3.89 25.73
C ASP A 281 1.22 3.99 25.34
N VAL A 282 1.74 5.21 25.35
CA VAL A 282 3.11 5.51 24.91
C VAL A 282 4.14 4.86 25.85
N GLU A 283 3.91 4.90 27.16
CA GLU A 283 4.84 4.34 28.16
C GLU A 283 4.94 2.82 28.06
N LYS A 284 3.80 2.15 27.88
CA LYS A 284 3.75 0.68 27.78
C LYS A 284 3.97 0.17 26.35
N ASN A 285 3.97 1.07 25.36
CA ASN A 285 4.06 0.77 23.94
C ASN A 285 3.04 -0.29 23.48
N GLN A 286 1.76 -0.06 23.80
CA GLN A 286 0.67 -0.98 23.49
C GLN A 286 -0.67 -0.25 23.25
N PRO A 287 -1.66 -0.89 22.59
CA PRO A 287 -3.01 -0.34 22.50
C PRO A 287 -3.65 -0.13 23.88
N THR A 288 -4.54 0.85 23.98
CA THR A 288 -5.43 1.03 25.14
C THR A 288 -6.58 0.01 25.12
N GLU A 289 -7.45 0.05 26.15
CA GLU A 289 -8.51 -0.96 26.30
C GLU A 289 -9.63 -0.82 25.26
N SER A 290 -9.84 0.38 24.72
CA SER A 290 -10.87 0.60 23.71
C SER A 290 -10.48 -0.01 22.36
N GLU A 291 -11.48 -0.60 21.71
CA GLU A 291 -11.35 -1.18 20.37
C GLU A 291 -11.10 -0.10 19.31
N PRO A 292 -10.41 -0.46 18.20
CA PRO A 292 -10.09 0.49 17.15
C PRO A 292 -11.34 0.93 16.38
N VAL A 293 -11.35 2.21 15.97
CA VAL A 293 -12.42 2.78 15.14
C VAL A 293 -12.00 2.73 13.68
N THR A 294 -12.78 2.04 12.84
CA THR A 294 -12.45 1.82 11.43
C THR A 294 -13.40 2.54 10.48
N ARG A 295 -12.85 3.02 9.36
CA ARG A 295 -13.60 3.62 8.26
C ARG A 295 -12.99 3.27 6.90
N GLU A 296 -13.87 3.11 5.92
CA GLU A 296 -13.48 2.95 4.53
C GLU A 296 -13.25 4.28 3.83
N ILE A 297 -12.18 4.36 3.06
CA ILE A 297 -11.76 5.52 2.27
C ILE A 297 -11.91 5.12 0.80
N THR A 298 -13.05 5.47 0.23
CA THR A 298 -13.41 5.09 -1.15
C THR A 298 -12.72 5.96 -2.18
N VAL A 299 -12.51 5.44 -3.39
CA VAL A 299 -12.03 6.25 -4.53
C VAL A 299 -13.04 7.36 -4.87
N GLY A 300 -12.54 8.56 -5.16
CA GLY A 300 -13.30 9.73 -5.59
C GLY A 300 -12.95 11.01 -4.82
N GLU A 301 -13.47 12.12 -5.32
CA GLU A 301 -13.23 13.47 -4.79
C GLU A 301 -14.39 13.97 -3.89
N GLY A 302 -14.09 14.93 -3.04
CA GLY A 302 -15.01 15.68 -2.18
C GLY A 302 -15.67 14.82 -1.12
N LYS A 303 -14.96 13.80 -0.61
CA LYS A 303 -15.48 12.88 0.39
C LYS A 303 -15.18 13.38 1.80
N THR A 304 -16.06 13.03 2.72
CA THR A 304 -15.89 13.30 4.15
C THR A 304 -16.19 12.04 4.93
N VAL A 305 -15.39 11.76 5.95
CA VAL A 305 -15.64 10.70 6.91
C VAL A 305 -15.40 11.18 8.33
N GLU A 306 -16.18 10.63 9.27
CA GLU A 306 -16.11 10.92 10.69
C GLU A 306 -15.80 9.63 11.47
N PHE A 307 -14.79 9.69 12.33
CA PHE A 307 -14.45 8.68 13.32
C PHE A 307 -14.97 9.18 14.67
N ASP A 308 -15.90 8.42 15.25
CA ASP A 308 -16.37 8.68 16.61
C ASP A 308 -15.39 8.03 17.60
N LEU A 309 -14.52 8.86 18.17
CA LEU A 309 -13.46 8.48 19.10
C LEU A 309 -13.88 8.68 20.56
N THR A 310 -15.17 8.95 20.82
CA THR A 310 -15.69 9.25 22.17
C THR A 310 -15.39 8.13 23.17
N GLY A 311 -15.28 6.88 22.71
CA GLY A 311 -14.85 5.75 23.55
C GLY A 311 -13.44 5.91 24.14
N PHE A 312 -12.55 6.64 23.47
CA PHE A 312 -11.17 6.85 23.90
C PHE A 312 -11.03 7.91 25.00
N ILE A 313 -12.08 8.64 25.36
CA ILE A 313 -12.03 9.67 26.41
C ILE A 313 -11.60 9.06 27.75
N GLU A 314 -12.09 7.86 28.08
CA GLU A 314 -11.71 7.19 29.34
C GLU A 314 -10.25 6.69 29.28
N ASP A 315 -9.81 6.20 28.13
CA ASP A 315 -8.41 5.81 27.92
C ASP A 315 -7.47 7.02 28.05
N MET A 316 -7.84 8.17 27.46
CA MET A 316 -7.11 9.44 27.55
C MET A 316 -6.92 9.93 28.98
N LYS A 317 -7.88 9.64 29.88
CA LYS A 317 -7.80 10.00 31.30
C LYS A 317 -6.88 9.07 32.08
N ASN A 318 -6.97 7.77 31.79
CA ASN A 318 -6.27 6.73 32.55
C ASN A 318 -4.85 6.46 32.06
N THR A 319 -4.51 6.95 30.86
CA THR A 319 -3.23 6.72 30.20
C THR A 319 -2.53 8.06 29.93
N VAL A 320 -1.32 8.22 30.47
CA VAL A 320 -0.45 9.38 30.20
C VAL A 320 0.97 8.84 29.98
N PRO A 321 1.60 9.06 28.81
CA PRO A 321 1.09 9.76 27.64
C PRO A 321 0.14 8.88 26.80
N PHE A 322 -1.00 9.46 26.39
CA PHE A 322 -1.94 8.86 25.43
C PHE A 322 -1.74 9.42 24.01
N ASN A 323 -1.64 8.55 23.01
CA ASN A 323 -1.62 8.98 21.62
C ASN A 323 -2.63 8.23 20.73
N LEU A 324 -2.80 8.70 19.50
CA LEU A 324 -3.59 8.02 18.49
C LEU A 324 -2.65 7.38 17.47
N VAL A 325 -2.81 6.08 17.29
CA VAL A 325 -2.17 5.34 16.20
C VAL A 325 -3.15 5.25 15.05
N PHE A 326 -2.68 5.66 13.87
CA PHE A 326 -3.35 5.58 12.60
C PHE A 326 -2.73 4.44 11.79
N THR A 327 -3.57 3.54 11.31
CA THR A 327 -3.14 2.45 10.42
C THR A 327 -3.96 2.47 9.14
N VAL A 328 -3.28 2.45 8.00
CA VAL A 328 -3.89 2.38 6.67
C VAL A 328 -3.70 0.99 6.11
N LYS A 329 -4.80 0.37 5.68
CA LYS A 329 -4.84 -1.00 5.18
C LYS A 329 -5.50 -1.06 3.80
N LEU A 330 -5.07 -2.00 2.96
CA LEU A 330 -5.85 -2.47 1.82
C LEU A 330 -6.76 -3.60 2.30
N PRO A 331 -8.09 -3.45 2.27
CA PRO A 331 -9.03 -4.53 2.59
C PRO A 331 -9.16 -5.55 1.44
N PRO A 332 -9.66 -6.78 1.69
CA PRO A 332 -9.78 -7.82 0.67
C PRO A 332 -10.50 -7.35 -0.61
N SER A 333 -9.78 -7.33 -1.74
CA SER A 333 -10.31 -6.90 -3.04
C SER A 333 -9.33 -7.23 -4.18
N GLU A 334 -9.72 -6.81 -5.39
CA GLU A 334 -8.84 -6.72 -6.55
C GLU A 334 -8.35 -5.29 -6.71
N TYR A 335 -7.05 -5.13 -6.89
CA TYR A 335 -6.38 -3.84 -6.99
C TYR A 335 -5.54 -3.76 -8.25
N SER A 336 -5.31 -2.53 -8.68
CA SER A 336 -4.42 -2.18 -9.77
C SER A 336 -3.65 -0.94 -9.33
N LEU A 337 -2.31 -1.00 -9.30
CA LEU A 337 -1.51 0.14 -8.88
C LEU A 337 -1.49 1.18 -10.00
N ASN A 338 -1.89 2.40 -9.69
CA ASN A 338 -1.85 3.54 -10.59
C ASN A 338 -0.96 4.63 -10.00
N MET A 339 0.29 4.73 -10.44
CA MET A 339 1.29 5.60 -9.81
C MET A 339 1.00 7.11 -9.95
N ASP A 340 0.11 7.49 -10.87
CA ASP A 340 -0.30 8.89 -11.07
C ASP A 340 -1.27 9.41 -9.98
N GLY A 341 -1.79 8.51 -9.13
CA GLY A 341 -2.81 8.86 -8.15
C GLY A 341 -2.26 9.41 -6.82
N SER A 342 -3.12 10.14 -6.11
CA SER A 342 -2.86 10.70 -4.78
C SER A 342 -4.06 10.53 -3.84
N LEU A 343 -3.77 10.55 -2.55
CA LEU A 343 -4.73 10.76 -1.47
C LEU A 343 -4.45 12.14 -0.86
N ASP A 344 -5.26 13.12 -1.23
CA ASP A 344 -5.23 14.44 -0.61
C ASP A 344 -6.20 14.42 0.57
N LEU A 345 -5.73 14.80 1.76
CA LEU A 345 -6.54 14.73 2.99
C LEU A 345 -6.40 15.98 3.86
N SER A 346 -7.46 16.26 4.62
CA SER A 346 -7.50 17.31 5.64
C SER A 346 -8.16 16.74 6.89
N LEU A 347 -7.41 16.73 8.00
CA LEU A 347 -7.82 16.15 9.28
C LEU A 347 -8.05 17.24 10.32
N TRP A 348 -9.14 17.12 11.07
CA TRP A 348 -9.39 17.96 12.25
C TRP A 348 -10.17 17.22 13.33
N LEU A 349 -9.97 17.62 14.58
CA LEU A 349 -10.67 17.07 15.75
C LEU A 349 -11.76 18.03 16.19
N ASP A 350 -12.92 17.46 16.52
CA ASP A 350 -13.99 18.14 17.23
C ASP A 350 -14.05 17.56 18.66
N LEU A 351 -13.89 18.46 19.63
CA LEU A 351 -13.99 18.17 21.06
C LEU A 351 -15.15 18.97 21.63
N ASP A 352 -16.28 18.31 21.93
CA ASP A 352 -17.39 18.95 22.63
C ASP A 352 -17.12 18.93 24.12
N THR A 353 -17.21 20.09 24.76
CA THR A 353 -16.95 20.25 26.20
C THR A 353 -18.09 20.97 26.91
N ASP A 354 -18.44 20.57 28.15
CA ASP A 354 -19.23 21.41 29.07
C ASP A 354 -18.27 22.28 29.88
N LEU A 355 -17.80 23.38 29.27
CA LEU A 355 -16.92 24.33 29.93
C LEU A 355 -17.74 25.32 30.78
N ALA A 356 -17.76 25.09 32.10
CA ALA A 356 -18.22 26.09 33.05
C ALA A 356 -17.13 27.17 33.22
N ILE A 357 -17.33 28.37 32.65
CA ILE A 357 -16.42 29.51 32.87
C ILE A 357 -16.89 30.31 34.11
N PRO A 358 -16.22 30.21 35.27
CA PRO A 358 -16.58 31.03 36.43
C PRO A 358 -16.19 32.49 36.20
N ILE A 359 -17.18 33.37 36.02
CA ILE A 359 -16.93 34.81 36.01
C ILE A 359 -16.91 35.29 37.47
N THR A 360 -15.72 35.48 38.03
CA THR A 360 -15.57 36.15 39.32
C THR A 360 -15.84 37.64 39.17
N SER A 361 -17.06 38.07 39.53
CA SER A 361 -17.34 39.50 39.65
C SER A 361 -16.58 40.02 40.89
N ARG A 362 -15.48 40.75 40.69
CA ARG A 362 -14.93 41.61 41.74
C ARG A 362 -15.87 42.79 41.93
N ALA A 363 -16.87 42.62 42.79
CA ALA A 363 -17.61 43.75 43.33
C ALA A 363 -16.64 44.58 44.21
N GLN A 364 -16.34 45.81 43.79
CA GLN A 364 -15.80 46.87 44.67
C GLN A 364 -16.93 47.71 45.22
#